data_AF-A0A957MEB6-F1
#
_entry.id   AF-A0A957MEB6-F1
#
_cell.length_a   1.000
_cell.length_b   1.000
_cell.length_c   1.000
_cell.angle_alpha   90.00
_cell.angle_beta   90.00
_cell.angle_gamma   90.00
#
_symmetry.space_group_name_H-M   'P 1'
#
loop_
_entity.id
_entity.type
_entity.pdbx_description
1 polymer ?
#
loop_
_entity_poly.entity_id
_entity_poly.type
_entity_poly.pdbx_seq_one_letter_code
_entity_poly.pdbx_strand_id
1 'polypeptide(L)'
;PMPTQTPVPGIVFYADRTNIVSGEPVTFFWQVDNVREVYFYADGDDWRDNGVAGTGQQIEYPDRTTTYNLRVVKRDGSVEVRSITVSVQQGSGPSIDFFAVVPNDRVPPGTCVDISWRVSGDGP
;
A
#
# COMPACT_ATOMS: atom_id res chain seq x y z
N PRO A 1 -4.18 17.67 -5.05
CA PRO A 1 -2.81 18.13 -4.76
C PRO A 1 -2.06 17.04 -4.00
N MET A 2 -0.90 16.63 -4.50
CA MET A 2 -0.02 15.72 -3.77
C MET A 2 0.46 16.42 -2.49
N PRO A 3 0.58 15.74 -1.34
CA PRO A 3 1.12 16.36 -0.13
C PRO A 3 2.53 16.88 -0.38
N THR A 4 2.67 18.21 -0.44
CA THR A 4 3.96 18.86 -0.65
C THR A 4 4.67 18.97 0.68
N GLN A 5 5.50 17.97 0.92
CA GLN A 5 6.53 17.97 1.95
C GLN A 5 7.37 19.27 1.88
N THR A 6 7.57 19.98 3.01
CA THR A 6 8.36 21.23 3.07
C THR A 6 9.73 21.03 2.43
N PRO A 7 10.11 21.76 1.35
CA PRO A 7 11.35 21.51 0.64
C PRO A 7 12.56 21.55 1.59
N VAL A 8 13.39 20.49 1.55
CA VAL A 8 14.68 20.45 2.24
C VAL A 8 15.76 20.49 1.16
N PRO A 9 16.74 21.41 1.22
CA PRO A 9 17.82 21.45 0.24
C PRO A 9 18.52 20.10 0.10
N GLY A 10 18.67 19.62 -1.14
CA GLY A 10 19.35 18.37 -1.45
C GLY A 10 18.55 17.10 -1.13
N ILE A 11 17.25 17.20 -0.79
CA ILE A 11 16.38 16.03 -0.61
C ILE A 11 15.13 16.19 -1.48
N VAL A 12 15.00 15.31 -2.46
CA VAL A 12 13.78 15.12 -3.25
C VAL A 12 13.19 13.77 -2.86
N PHE A 13 11.93 13.75 -2.42
CA PHE A 13 11.20 12.53 -2.08
C PHE A 13 9.72 12.68 -2.40
N TYR A 14 9.21 11.84 -3.30
CA TYR A 14 7.82 11.88 -3.77
C TYR A 14 7.35 10.48 -4.19
N ALA A 15 6.05 10.25 -4.19
CA ALA A 15 5.38 9.11 -4.80
C ALA A 15 4.62 9.52 -6.08
N ASP A 16 4.33 8.60 -6.99
CA ASP A 16 3.47 8.88 -8.15
C ASP A 16 2.02 9.18 -7.75
N ARG A 17 1.54 8.58 -6.66
CA ARG A 17 0.21 8.77 -6.08
C ARG A 17 0.22 8.57 -4.57
N THR A 18 -0.79 9.13 -3.89
CA THR A 18 -0.96 9.00 -2.43
C THR A 18 -2.37 8.60 -2.01
N ASN A 19 -3.25 8.32 -2.97
CA ASN A 19 -4.57 7.77 -2.75
C ASN A 19 -4.74 6.62 -3.73
N ILE A 20 -5.05 5.43 -3.23
CA ILE A 20 -5.18 4.21 -4.03
C ILE A 20 -6.34 3.37 -3.55
N VAL A 21 -6.76 2.41 -4.37
CA VAL A 21 -7.54 1.25 -3.93
C VAL A 21 -6.58 0.15 -3.44
N SER A 22 -6.99 -0.61 -2.43
CA SER A 22 -6.21 -1.75 -1.92
C SER A 22 -5.76 -2.68 -3.05
N GLY A 23 -4.48 -3.03 -3.05
CA GLY A 23 -3.84 -3.86 -4.09
C GLY A 23 -3.25 -3.09 -5.27
N GLU A 24 -3.53 -1.79 -5.42
CA GLU A 24 -2.86 -0.97 -6.42
C GLU A 24 -1.40 -0.66 -6.03
N PRO A 25 -0.47 -0.62 -7.00
CA PRO A 25 0.91 -0.25 -6.74
C PRO A 25 1.07 1.27 -6.54
N VAL A 26 2.04 1.64 -5.71
CA VAL A 26 2.57 3.01 -5.58
C VAL A 26 4.06 2.98 -5.83
N THR A 27 4.58 3.91 -6.62
CA THR A 27 6.03 4.04 -6.83
C THR A 27 6.56 5.27 -6.10
N PHE A 28 7.52 5.05 -5.21
CA PHE A 28 8.29 6.08 -4.53
C PHE A 28 9.57 6.39 -5.29
N PHE A 29 9.98 7.66 -5.28
CA PHE A 29 11.19 8.17 -5.92
C PHE A 29 11.92 9.08 -4.95
N TRP A 30 13.24 8.94 -4.90
CA TRP A 30 14.08 9.82 -4.11
C TRP A 30 15.41 10.14 -4.78
N GLN A 31 15.92 11.32 -4.47
CA GLN A 31 17.28 11.75 -4.77
C GLN A 31 17.80 12.57 -3.60
N VAL A 32 18.93 12.16 -3.05
CA VAL A 32 19.53 12.74 -1.86
C VAL A 32 20.99 13.10 -2.12
N ASP A 33 21.32 14.36 -1.96
CA ASP A 33 22.67 14.88 -2.14
C ASP A 33 23.49 14.79 -0.84
N ASN A 34 24.81 14.59 -0.97
CA ASN A 34 25.78 14.63 0.14
C ASN A 34 25.39 13.77 1.38
N VAL A 35 24.89 12.57 1.12
CA VAL A 35 24.42 11.65 2.16
C VAL A 35 25.47 10.62 2.56
N ARG A 36 25.37 10.12 3.80
CA ARG A 36 26.13 8.97 4.31
C ARG A 36 25.32 7.69 4.17
N GLU A 37 24.10 7.67 4.70
CA GLU A 37 23.19 6.51 4.70
C GLU A 37 21.75 6.98 4.39
N VAL A 38 21.00 6.18 3.64
CA VAL A 38 19.57 6.38 3.37
C VAL A 38 18.81 5.11 3.70
N TYR A 39 17.64 5.26 4.30
CA TYR A 39 16.74 4.17 4.61
C TYR A 39 15.33 4.51 4.14
N PHE A 40 14.64 3.55 3.52
CA PHE A 40 13.27 3.70 3.06
C PHE A 40 12.41 2.58 3.65
N TYR A 41 11.43 2.92 4.49
CA TYR A 41 10.69 1.94 5.28
C TYR A 41 9.25 2.37 5.55
N ALA A 42 8.34 1.41 5.74
CA ALA A 42 6.98 1.67 6.17
C ALA A 42 6.89 1.81 7.71
N ASP A 43 5.88 2.52 8.20
CA ASP A 43 5.56 2.55 9.61
C ASP A 43 5.28 1.14 10.14
N GLY A 44 6.06 0.71 11.13
CA GLY A 44 6.02 -0.64 11.71
C GLY A 44 7.26 -1.48 11.38
N ASP A 45 8.02 -1.12 10.35
CA ASP A 45 9.27 -1.80 9.99
C ASP A 45 10.47 -1.25 10.79
N ASP A 46 11.48 -2.09 11.04
CA ASP A 46 12.78 -1.58 11.52
C ASP A 46 13.56 -0.98 10.34
N TRP A 47 13.72 0.35 10.35
CA TRP A 47 14.46 1.07 9.33
C TRP A 47 15.89 0.55 9.14
N ARG A 48 16.52 -0.06 10.16
CA ARG A 48 17.91 -0.54 10.08
C ARG A 48 18.12 -1.62 9.01
N ASP A 49 17.08 -2.40 8.75
CA ASP A 49 17.10 -3.48 7.77
C ASP A 49 16.73 -3.00 6.36
N ASN A 50 16.41 -1.71 6.21
CA ASN A 50 15.84 -1.11 5.00
C ASN A 50 16.76 -0.06 4.37
N GLY A 51 18.07 -0.33 4.35
CA GLY A 51 19.07 0.54 3.73
C GLY A 51 18.96 0.57 2.21
N VAL A 52 18.98 1.77 1.63
CA VAL A 52 18.88 1.99 0.18
C VAL A 52 19.94 2.96 -0.32
N ALA A 53 20.13 3.01 -1.64
CA ALA A 53 21.01 3.98 -2.28
C ALA A 53 20.47 5.42 -2.12
N GLY A 54 21.35 6.42 -2.21
CA GLY A 54 20.98 7.84 -2.09
C GLY A 54 20.04 8.36 -3.17
N THR A 55 19.98 7.68 -4.32
CA THR A 55 19.03 7.94 -5.40
C THR A 55 18.40 6.62 -5.79
N GLY A 56 17.09 6.60 -5.96
CA GLY A 56 16.39 5.36 -6.27
C GLY A 56 14.90 5.53 -6.44
N GLN A 57 14.26 4.39 -6.72
CA GLN A 57 12.82 4.24 -6.72
C GLN A 57 12.45 2.87 -6.13
N GLN A 58 11.26 2.76 -5.57
CA GLN A 58 10.73 1.52 -5.02
C GLN A 58 9.21 1.44 -5.21
N ILE A 59 8.74 0.27 -5.63
CA ILE A 59 7.31 -0.02 -5.81
C ILE A 59 6.80 -0.71 -4.56
N GLU A 60 5.68 -0.23 -4.04
CA GLU A 60 5.02 -0.74 -2.83
C GLU A 60 3.56 -1.10 -3.12
N TYR A 61 3.05 -2.09 -2.39
CA TYR A 61 1.66 -2.56 -2.48
C TYR A 61 0.98 -2.48 -1.11
N PRO A 62 0.66 -1.28 -0.60
CA PRO A 62 0.02 -1.15 0.70
C PRO A 62 -1.43 -1.67 0.66
N ASP A 63 -1.75 -2.57 1.58
CA ASP A 63 -3.09 -3.14 1.78
C ASP A 63 -3.98 -2.27 2.68
N ARG A 64 -3.36 -1.39 3.47
CA ARG A 64 -3.98 -0.42 4.37
C ARG A 64 -3.27 0.92 4.29
N THR A 65 -3.92 1.97 4.79
CA THR A 65 -3.30 3.31 4.88
C THR A 65 -2.00 3.21 5.66
N THR A 66 -0.90 3.56 5.00
CA THR A 66 0.46 3.36 5.51
C THR A 66 1.30 4.60 5.23
N THR A 67 2.10 4.99 6.22
CA THR A 67 3.10 6.05 6.07
C THR A 67 4.45 5.45 5.74
N TYR A 68 5.08 5.95 4.69
CA TYR A 68 6.41 5.57 4.26
C TYR A 68 7.39 6.69 4.58
N ASN A 69 8.57 6.31 5.07
CA ASN A 69 9.58 7.22 5.58
C ASN A 69 10.88 7.05 4.81
N LEU A 70 11.45 8.16 4.39
CA LEU A 70 12.82 8.26 3.90
C LEU A 70 13.67 8.92 4.99
N ARG A 71 14.48 8.11 5.68
CA ARG A 71 15.44 8.58 6.68
C ARG A 71 16.80 8.78 6.04
N VAL A 72 17.34 9.98 6.20
CA VAL A 72 18.60 10.43 5.61
C VAL A 72 19.58 10.77 6.73
N VAL A 73 20.72 10.09 6.77
CA VAL A 73 21.86 10.43 7.64
C VAL A 73 22.87 11.20 6.81
N LYS A 74 23.03 12.50 7.08
CA LYS A 74 23.98 13.36 6.36
C LYS A 74 25.41 13.08 6.82
N ARG A 75 26.40 13.58 6.06
CA ARG A 75 27.82 13.40 6.38
C ARG A 75 28.26 14.00 7.72
N ASP A 76 27.56 15.04 8.18
CA ASP A 76 27.79 15.66 9.50
C ASP A 76 27.13 14.87 10.65
N GLY A 77 26.46 13.76 10.36
CA GLY A 77 25.75 12.93 11.33
C GLY A 77 24.34 13.41 11.66
N SER A 78 23.89 14.55 11.13
CA SER A 78 22.50 14.99 11.28
C SER A 78 21.54 14.05 10.56
N VAL A 79 20.33 13.92 11.11
CA VAL A 79 19.30 13.02 10.60
C VAL A 79 18.10 13.84 10.16
N GLU A 80 17.65 13.61 8.93
CA GLU A 80 16.39 14.14 8.41
C GLU A 80 15.46 12.97 8.11
N VAL A 81 14.17 13.12 8.39
CA VAL A 81 13.15 12.14 8.02
C VAL A 81 12.07 12.83 7.21
N ARG A 82 11.76 12.25 6.05
CA ARG A 82 10.75 12.71 5.12
C ARG A 82 9.67 11.64 5.03
N SER A 83 8.41 12.01 5.10
CA SER A 83 7.30 11.05 5.18
C SER A 83 6.22 11.33 4.16
N ILE A 84 5.67 10.26 3.59
CA ILE A 84 4.52 10.29 2.67
C ILE A 84 3.51 9.27 3.15
N THR A 85 2.29 9.71 3.42
CA THR A 85 1.18 8.81 3.75
C THR A 85 0.44 8.43 2.48
N VAL A 86 0.30 7.13 2.22
CA VAL A 86 -0.55 6.57 1.19
C VAL A 86 -1.89 6.20 1.84
N SER A 87 -2.95 6.89 1.45
CA SER A 87 -4.32 6.56 1.84
C SER A 87 -4.84 5.41 0.98
N VAL A 88 -5.22 4.31 1.62
CA VAL A 88 -5.76 3.13 0.92
C VAL A 88 -7.25 3.02 1.18
N GLN A 89 -8.03 3.19 0.11
CA GLN A 89 -9.44 2.85 0.13
C GLN A 89 -9.57 1.34 -0.04
N GLN A 90 -10.19 0.68 0.95
CA GLN A 90 -10.55 -0.72 0.79
C GLN A 90 -11.54 -0.81 -0.37
N GLY A 91 -11.20 -1.59 -1.40
CA GLY A 91 -12.16 -1.91 -2.44
C GLY A 91 -13.36 -2.63 -1.82
N SER A 92 -14.57 -2.35 -2.31
CA SER A 92 -15.71 -3.23 -2.08
C SER A 92 -15.47 -4.49 -2.92
N GLY A 93 -14.66 -5.41 -2.39
CA GLY A 93 -14.44 -6.71 -3.00
C GLY A 93 -15.76 -7.48 -3.20
N PRO A 94 -15.72 -8.60 -3.91
CA PRO A 94 -16.92 -9.35 -4.23
C PRO A 94 -17.57 -9.85 -2.94
N SER A 95 -18.86 -9.58 -2.81
CA SER A 95 -19.68 -10.00 -1.68
C SER A 95 -20.80 -10.92 -2.17
N ILE A 96 -21.06 -12.01 -1.44
CA ILE A 96 -22.20 -12.88 -1.72
C ILE A 96 -23.43 -12.21 -1.13
N ASP A 97 -24.22 -11.56 -1.99
CA ASP A 97 -25.50 -10.97 -1.60
C ASP A 97 -26.52 -12.04 -1.22
N PHE A 98 -26.46 -13.17 -1.91
CA PHE A 98 -27.47 -14.21 -1.85
C PHE A 98 -26.87 -15.57 -2.15
N PHE A 99 -27.21 -16.57 -1.34
CA PHE A 99 -26.95 -17.97 -1.61
C PHE A 99 -28.13 -18.79 -1.10
N ALA A 100 -28.74 -19.57 -1.98
CA ALA A 100 -29.83 -20.46 -1.63
C ALA A 100 -29.72 -21.77 -2.42
N VAL A 101 -30.00 -22.86 -1.72
CA VAL A 101 -30.21 -24.19 -2.29
C VAL A 101 -31.68 -24.53 -2.11
N VAL A 102 -32.32 -25.08 -3.12
CA VAL A 102 -33.74 -25.49 -3.05
C VAL A 102 -33.88 -26.91 -3.59
N PRO A 103 -34.49 -27.84 -2.84
CA PRO A 103 -34.89 -27.68 -1.44
C PRO A 103 -33.67 -27.61 -0.49
N ASN A 104 -33.74 -26.77 0.54
CA ASN A 104 -32.71 -26.64 1.60
C ASN A 104 -33.00 -27.52 2.82
N ASP A 105 -33.92 -28.47 2.69
CA ASP A 105 -34.31 -29.40 3.74
C ASP A 105 -33.68 -30.79 3.51
N ARG A 106 -34.35 -31.85 3.95
CA ARG A 106 -33.86 -33.22 3.85
C ARG A 106 -33.83 -33.68 2.39
N VAL A 107 -32.68 -33.56 1.72
CA VAL A 107 -32.44 -33.99 0.33
C VAL A 107 -32.09 -35.50 0.28
N PRO A 108 -32.97 -36.39 -0.18
CA PRO A 108 -32.66 -37.82 -0.32
C PRO A 108 -31.63 -38.08 -1.45
N PRO A 109 -30.95 -39.24 -1.42
CA PRO A 109 -30.08 -39.63 -2.52
C PRO A 109 -30.84 -39.71 -3.85
N GLY A 110 -30.27 -39.09 -4.89
CA GLY A 110 -30.86 -39.04 -6.23
C GLY A 110 -31.79 -37.85 -6.49
N THR A 111 -32.01 -36.97 -5.51
CA THR A 111 -32.78 -35.74 -5.69
C THR A 111 -31.93 -34.64 -6.32
N CYS A 112 -32.46 -34.01 -7.38
CA CYS A 112 -31.88 -32.79 -7.95
C CYS A 112 -32.20 -31.59 -7.05
N VAL A 113 -31.23 -30.70 -6.88
CA VAL A 113 -31.41 -29.42 -6.17
C VAL A 113 -31.06 -28.27 -7.11
N ASP A 114 -31.78 -27.16 -6.95
CA ASP A 114 -31.47 -25.90 -7.58
C ASP A 114 -30.55 -25.09 -6.66
N ILE A 115 -29.45 -24.60 -7.20
CA ILE A 115 -28.52 -23.72 -6.49
C ILE A 115 -28.58 -22.37 -7.16
N SER A 116 -28.83 -21.33 -6.35
CA SER A 116 -28.91 -19.96 -6.80
C SER A 116 -28.03 -19.08 -5.93
N TRP A 117 -27.26 -18.21 -6.58
CA TRP A 117 -26.40 -17.26 -5.89
C TRP A 117 -26.39 -15.93 -6.63
N ARG A 118 -26.16 -14.85 -5.87
CA ARG A 118 -25.87 -13.53 -6.39
C ARG A 118 -24.62 -13.00 -5.70
N VAL A 119 -23.69 -12.53 -6.52
CA VAL A 119 -22.48 -11.84 -6.07
C VAL A 119 -22.58 -10.41 -6.57
N SER A 120 -22.28 -9.45 -5.71
CA SER A 120 -22.07 -8.04 -6.07
C SER A 120 -20.64 -7.63 -5.76
N GLY A 121 -20.21 -6.51 -6.33
CA GLY A 121 -18.83 -6.03 -6.22
C GLY A 121 -17.94 -6.60 -7.31
N ASP A 122 -16.94 -5.81 -7.70
CA ASP A 122 -15.95 -6.23 -8.68
C ASP A 122 -14.83 -6.97 -7.93
N GLY A 123 -14.60 -8.22 -8.31
CA GLY A 123 -13.34 -8.91 -8.01
C GLY A 123 -12.17 -8.16 -8.65
N PRO A 124 -10.96 -8.24 -8.06
CA PRO A 124 -9.77 -7.69 -8.70
C PRO A 124 -9.55 -8.28 -10.10
#